data_AF-A0AAX0B040-F1
#
_entry.id   AF-A0AAX0B040-F1
#
_cell.length_a   1.000
_cell.length_b   1.000
_cell.length_c   1.000
_cell.angle_alpha   90.00
_cell.angle_beta   90.00
_cell.angle_gamma   90.00
#
_symmetry.space_group_name_H-M   'P 1'
#
loop_
_entity.id
_entity.type
_entity.pdbx_description
1 polymer ?
#
loop_
_entity_poly.entity_id
_entity_poly.type
_entity_poly.pdbx_seq_one_letter_code
_entity_poly.pdbx_strand_id
1 'polypeptide(L)'
;MNKDDKDKPYDIGEIFRQMELDLIANMKKTFKYHEKEESEEGFKWEQWQRGKIRALLAYRRKNKQITDSYSKTILKSVDEQIGRKYKDAESGFVNLLKKVVKRIQSVFGHRKAEINIPDDIQEQQKIRNYIDAMLGHKSPVQEDNTFFKMNDRKLETLQESVKNDLKKAQSSVLRKMDDVYRQTIFKSQVYLQSGATTVYKAIDMATKDFLNKGIDSITYSNGSKMNIVSYAEMCLRTANHRATLLGEGKKRDEFGIHLVVVSAHANTCPKCASWQGKVLVDDVFSHPSQEYIAEYSKKYPLLSEAIKAGLLHPNCRHTLATYFEGITNIPKAPDEKEAADTYKAEQKQREMEREIRKYKRIAAGSCDEGNLKYAEDKVKQLEKELKSFLKLHPELRRAQEREENKIPITNKEDNGLLNQNKYLDIPSDTLRHANEGDFTNPKNPKKVSPGEIRLKNGGHGESGIELLNSRGIGYNIVKEYENGVRIGNIPTHKMKAKKVGTGQAWFPKNWSSKDIEDAANYVANLKNKSDYIIEQKHIDGHVSAIFKYANYKGVTVGVCYELAKGEITTIFPDETQRMIGGNNND
;
A
#
# COMPACT_ATOMS: atom_id res chain seq x y z
N MET A 1 1.98 9.02 16.14
CA MET A 1 1.17 8.85 14.91
C MET A 1 0.13 9.95 14.87
N ASN A 2 0.12 10.79 13.83
CA ASN A 2 -0.86 11.86 13.68
C ASN A 2 -2.26 11.28 13.42
N LYS A 3 -3.30 11.96 13.93
CA LYS A 3 -4.71 11.61 13.75
C LYS A 3 -5.16 11.64 12.28
N ASP A 4 -4.41 12.32 11.40
CA ASP A 4 -4.78 12.54 9.99
C ASP A 4 -4.46 11.38 9.03
N ASP A 5 -3.77 10.33 9.47
CA ASP A 5 -3.44 9.17 8.60
C ASP A 5 -4.46 8.02 8.72
N LYS A 6 -5.42 8.09 9.64
CA LYS A 6 -6.45 7.04 9.81
C LYS A 6 -7.58 7.10 8.78
N ASP A 7 -7.75 8.22 8.07
CA ASP A 7 -8.91 8.48 7.19
C ASP A 7 -8.56 8.58 5.70
N LYS A 8 -7.33 8.28 5.28
CA LYS A 8 -7.04 8.18 3.85
C LYS A 8 -7.69 6.92 3.28
N PRO A 9 -8.63 7.02 2.34
CA PRO A 9 -9.19 5.86 1.67
C PRO A 9 -8.04 5.06 1.05
N TYR A 10 -7.98 3.75 1.30
CA TYR A 10 -6.98 2.87 0.68
C TYR A 10 -6.95 3.13 -0.83
N ASP A 11 -5.82 3.58 -1.39
CA ASP A 11 -5.68 3.61 -2.84
C ASP A 11 -5.57 2.16 -3.32
N ILE A 12 -6.69 1.58 -3.76
CA ILE A 12 -6.72 0.18 -4.19
C ILE A 12 -5.81 0.00 -5.43
N GLY A 13 -5.62 1.04 -6.26
CA GLY A 13 -4.63 1.02 -7.35
C GLY A 13 -3.21 0.83 -6.83
N GLU A 14 -2.88 1.49 -5.72
CA GLU A 14 -1.61 1.31 -5.01
C GLU A 14 -1.45 -0.10 -4.44
N ILE A 15 -2.53 -0.67 -3.88
CA ILE A 15 -2.52 -2.04 -3.37
C ILE A 15 -2.16 -3.04 -4.49
N PHE A 16 -2.76 -2.91 -5.68
CA PHE A 16 -2.44 -3.79 -6.80
C PHE A 16 -1.02 -3.57 -7.34
N ARG A 17 -0.52 -2.31 -7.35
CA ARG A 17 0.89 -2.01 -7.68
C ARG A 17 1.84 -2.71 -6.72
N GLN A 18 1.58 -2.57 -5.42
CA GLN A 18 2.41 -3.17 -4.39
C GLN A 18 2.41 -4.69 -4.47
N MET A 19 1.25 -5.30 -4.70
CA MET A 19 1.14 -6.74 -4.91
C MET A 19 1.96 -7.20 -6.13
N GLU A 20 1.92 -6.49 -7.26
CA GLU A 20 2.76 -6.81 -8.44
C GLU A 20 4.26 -6.77 -8.08
N LEU A 21 4.71 -5.74 -7.36
CA LEU A 21 6.10 -5.60 -6.94
C LEU A 21 6.54 -6.67 -5.93
N ASP A 22 5.69 -7.02 -4.96
CA ASP A 22 5.99 -8.06 -3.97
C ASP A 22 6.10 -9.45 -4.64
N LEU A 23 5.27 -9.72 -5.64
CA LEU A 23 5.34 -10.95 -6.43
C LEU A 23 6.64 -11.01 -7.25
N ILE A 24 7.05 -9.90 -7.86
CA ILE A 24 8.33 -9.79 -8.58
C ILE A 24 9.51 -9.97 -7.61
N ALA A 25 9.45 -9.36 -6.43
CA ALA A 25 10.49 -9.47 -5.42
C ALA A 25 10.60 -10.89 -4.86
N ASN A 26 9.47 -11.57 -4.60
CA ASN A 26 9.44 -12.97 -4.17
C ASN A 26 10.05 -13.89 -5.24
N MET A 27 9.74 -13.64 -6.52
CA MET A 27 10.32 -14.36 -7.65
C MET A 27 11.85 -14.18 -7.69
N LYS A 28 12.34 -12.93 -7.62
CA LYS A 28 13.77 -12.62 -7.56
C LYS A 28 14.49 -13.30 -6.38
N LYS A 29 13.90 -13.26 -5.18
CA LYS A 29 14.46 -13.91 -3.98
C LYS A 29 14.52 -15.43 -4.15
N THR A 30 13.50 -16.03 -4.75
CA THR A 30 13.44 -17.47 -5.00
C THR A 30 14.55 -17.89 -5.98
N PHE A 31 14.81 -17.11 -7.03
CA PHE A 31 15.91 -17.41 -7.96
C PHE A 31 17.30 -17.27 -7.32
N LYS A 32 17.53 -16.27 -6.46
CA LYS A 32 18.79 -16.16 -5.70
C LYS A 32 19.03 -17.33 -4.76
N TYR A 33 17.97 -17.88 -4.16
CA TYR A 33 18.08 -19.06 -3.29
C TYR A 33 18.49 -20.31 -4.09
N HIS A 34 17.90 -20.51 -5.27
CA HIS A 34 18.27 -21.62 -6.16
C HIS A 34 19.73 -21.59 -6.60
N GLU A 35 20.24 -20.42 -6.92
CA GLU A 35 21.65 -20.23 -7.27
C GLU A 35 22.58 -20.65 -6.12
N LYS A 36 22.26 -20.26 -4.88
CA LYS A 36 23.06 -20.63 -3.71
C LYS A 36 23.08 -22.15 -3.51
N GLU A 37 21.93 -22.82 -3.58
CA GLU A 37 21.85 -24.29 -3.54
C GLU A 37 22.66 -24.93 -4.69
N GLU A 38 22.55 -24.41 -5.91
CA GLU A 38 23.28 -24.94 -7.08
C GLU A 38 24.80 -24.79 -6.95
N SER A 39 25.27 -23.70 -6.33
CA SER A 39 26.70 -23.47 -6.06
C SER A 39 27.26 -24.36 -4.95
N GLU A 40 26.42 -24.76 -3.99
CA GLU A 40 26.81 -25.55 -2.81
C GLU A 40 26.77 -27.07 -3.07
N GLU A 41 25.82 -27.57 -3.88
CA GLU A 41 25.57 -29.02 -4.01
C GLU A 41 26.23 -29.72 -5.20
N GLY A 42 26.90 -29.03 -6.13
CA GLY A 42 27.65 -29.69 -7.21
C GLY A 42 26.80 -30.66 -8.04
N PHE A 43 25.86 -30.12 -8.82
CA PHE A 43 25.11 -30.77 -9.92
C PHE A 43 24.89 -32.30 -9.85
N LYS A 44 23.89 -32.76 -9.07
CA LYS A 44 23.22 -34.06 -9.27
C LYS A 44 21.75 -33.87 -9.69
N TRP A 45 21.44 -34.28 -10.92
CA TRP A 45 20.20 -33.95 -11.67
C TRP A 45 18.88 -34.42 -11.03
N GLU A 46 18.88 -35.56 -10.34
CA GLU A 46 17.67 -36.17 -9.75
C GLU A 46 17.22 -35.48 -8.45
N GLN A 47 18.18 -35.08 -7.60
CA GLN A 47 17.89 -34.26 -6.41
C GLN A 47 17.41 -32.87 -6.81
N TRP A 48 17.96 -32.34 -7.90
CA TRP A 48 17.60 -31.04 -8.46
C TRP A 48 16.16 -30.97 -8.98
N GLN A 49 15.65 -32.03 -9.63
CA GLN A 49 14.22 -32.10 -10.02
C GLN A 49 13.29 -32.08 -8.80
N ARG A 50 13.63 -32.80 -7.72
CA ARG A 50 12.87 -32.79 -6.47
C ARG A 50 12.95 -31.44 -5.76
N GLY A 51 14.11 -30.77 -5.79
CA GLY A 51 14.31 -29.42 -5.29
C GLY A 51 13.45 -28.39 -6.03
N LYS A 52 13.43 -28.44 -7.37
CA LYS A 52 12.55 -27.60 -8.21
C LYS A 52 11.08 -27.75 -7.89
N ILE A 53 10.59 -28.98 -7.68
CA ILE A 53 9.19 -29.22 -7.31
C ILE A 53 8.89 -28.61 -5.93
N ARG A 54 9.77 -28.82 -4.94
CA ARG A 54 9.60 -28.25 -3.59
C ARG A 54 9.59 -26.72 -3.62
N ALA A 55 10.51 -26.12 -4.36
CA ALA A 55 10.60 -24.67 -4.49
C ALA A 55 9.42 -24.09 -5.27
N LEU A 56 8.93 -24.76 -6.31
CA LEU A 56 7.70 -24.37 -7.00
C LEU A 56 6.50 -24.38 -6.04
N LEU A 57 6.38 -25.41 -5.18
CA LEU A 57 5.32 -25.48 -4.17
C LEU A 57 5.46 -24.40 -3.09
N ALA A 58 6.69 -24.08 -2.68
CA ALA A 58 6.96 -22.99 -1.74
C ALA A 58 6.65 -21.62 -2.37
N TYR A 59 7.05 -21.40 -3.62
CA TYR A 59 6.78 -20.21 -4.41
C TYR A 59 5.27 -19.99 -4.61
N ARG A 60 4.53 -21.04 -4.99
CA ARG A 60 3.06 -21.02 -5.07
C ARG A 60 2.40 -20.65 -3.74
N ARG A 61 2.85 -21.26 -2.64
CA ARG A 61 2.34 -20.97 -1.28
C ARG A 61 2.57 -19.50 -0.90
N LYS A 62 3.79 -18.99 -1.12
CA LYS A 62 4.13 -17.58 -0.85
C LYS A 62 3.34 -16.61 -1.73
N ASN A 63 3.22 -16.88 -3.02
CA ASN A 63 2.41 -16.04 -3.92
C ASN A 63 0.94 -16.01 -3.48
N LYS A 64 0.38 -17.16 -3.08
CA LYS A 64 -0.97 -17.23 -2.53
C LYS A 64 -1.11 -16.38 -1.27
N GLN A 65 -0.17 -16.49 -0.32
CA GLN A 65 -0.14 -15.68 0.90
C GLN A 65 -0.07 -14.17 0.60
N ILE A 66 0.79 -13.76 -0.35
CA ILE A 66 0.91 -12.38 -0.81
C ILE A 66 -0.43 -11.92 -1.40
N THR A 67 -1.05 -12.70 -2.29
CA THR A 67 -2.34 -12.29 -2.87
C THR A 67 -3.44 -12.23 -1.82
N ASP A 68 -3.54 -13.23 -0.94
CA ASP A 68 -4.60 -13.36 0.07
C ASP A 68 -4.53 -12.25 1.13
N SER A 69 -3.32 -11.77 1.47
CA SER A 69 -3.13 -10.65 2.39
C SER A 69 -3.74 -9.36 1.86
N TYR A 70 -3.70 -9.15 0.55
CA TYR A 70 -4.30 -8.00 -0.12
C TYR A 70 -5.79 -8.20 -0.42
N SER A 71 -6.25 -9.42 -0.73
CA SER A 71 -7.64 -9.71 -1.13
C SER A 71 -8.69 -9.20 -0.15
N LYS A 72 -8.50 -9.48 1.15
CA LYS A 72 -9.48 -9.08 2.18
C LYS A 72 -9.60 -7.57 2.25
N THR A 73 -8.46 -6.87 2.21
CA THR A 73 -8.37 -5.42 2.25
C THR A 73 -8.98 -4.79 1.00
N ILE A 74 -8.70 -5.34 -0.19
CA ILE A 74 -9.27 -4.88 -1.46
C ILE A 74 -10.80 -4.98 -1.43
N LEU A 75 -11.34 -6.16 -1.12
CA LEU A 75 -12.79 -6.40 -1.16
C LEU A 75 -13.54 -5.54 -0.14
N LYS A 76 -13.00 -5.37 1.07
CA LYS A 76 -13.58 -4.47 2.08
C LYS A 76 -13.54 -3.01 1.63
N SER A 77 -12.40 -2.59 1.06
CA SER A 77 -12.22 -1.21 0.60
C SER A 77 -13.16 -0.84 -0.54
N VAL A 78 -13.53 -1.80 -1.40
CA VAL A 78 -14.51 -1.60 -2.48
C VAL A 78 -15.87 -1.19 -1.92
N ASP A 79 -16.40 -1.94 -0.95
CA ASP A 79 -17.71 -1.64 -0.36
C ASP A 79 -17.72 -0.27 0.29
N GLU A 80 -16.72 0.00 1.11
CA GLU A 80 -16.61 1.25 1.83
C GLU A 80 -16.43 2.44 0.89
N GLN A 81 -15.57 2.35 -0.13
CA GLN A 81 -15.30 3.48 -1.02
C GLN A 81 -16.48 3.77 -1.95
N ILE A 82 -17.02 2.75 -2.61
CA ILE A 82 -18.14 2.92 -3.52
C ILE A 82 -19.38 3.38 -2.74
N GLY A 83 -19.63 2.79 -1.56
CA GLY A 83 -20.73 3.19 -0.68
C GLY A 83 -20.57 4.61 -0.12
N ARG A 84 -19.35 5.02 0.27
CA ARG A 84 -19.07 6.42 0.65
C ARG A 84 -19.35 7.37 -0.50
N LYS A 85 -18.84 7.09 -1.72
CA LYS A 85 -19.08 7.94 -2.90
C LYS A 85 -20.56 8.11 -3.24
N TYR A 86 -21.35 7.08 -3.04
CA TYR A 86 -22.80 7.14 -3.19
C TYR A 86 -23.47 8.08 -2.17
N LYS A 87 -23.15 7.92 -0.88
CA LYS A 87 -23.71 8.77 0.20
C LYS A 87 -23.23 10.21 0.15
N ASP A 88 -21.96 10.42 -0.20
CA ASP A 88 -21.37 11.75 -0.40
C ASP A 88 -22.10 12.48 -1.54
N ALA A 89 -22.45 11.75 -2.60
CA ALA A 89 -23.19 12.29 -3.74
C ALA A 89 -24.63 12.67 -3.36
N GLU A 90 -25.33 11.82 -2.60
CA GLU A 90 -26.66 12.15 -2.04
C GLU A 90 -26.61 13.45 -1.22
N SER A 91 -25.63 13.55 -0.30
CA SER A 91 -25.46 14.70 0.59
C SER A 91 -25.06 15.96 -0.19
N GLY A 92 -24.16 15.82 -1.16
CA GLY A 92 -23.71 16.90 -2.05
C GLY A 92 -24.85 17.48 -2.88
N PHE A 93 -25.75 16.63 -3.38
CA PHE A 93 -26.94 17.06 -4.10
C PHE A 93 -27.89 17.88 -3.21
N VAL A 94 -28.16 17.43 -1.99
CA VAL A 94 -29.02 18.17 -1.04
C VAL A 94 -28.43 19.56 -0.76
N ASN A 95 -27.12 19.65 -0.57
CA ASN A 95 -26.43 20.93 -0.38
C ASN A 95 -26.52 21.85 -1.61
N LEU A 96 -26.44 21.28 -2.82
CA LEU A 96 -26.66 22.03 -4.06
C LEU A 96 -28.07 22.63 -4.09
N LEU A 97 -29.11 21.82 -3.77
CA LEU A 97 -30.49 22.32 -3.72
C LEU A 97 -30.65 23.45 -2.70
N LYS A 98 -30.11 23.31 -1.49
CA LYS A 98 -30.15 24.39 -0.48
C LYS A 98 -29.54 25.69 -1.02
N LYS A 99 -28.44 25.62 -1.78
CA LYS A 99 -27.81 26.80 -2.41
C LYS A 99 -28.66 27.39 -3.52
N VAL A 100 -29.26 26.55 -4.37
CA VAL A 100 -30.16 26.99 -5.45
C VAL A 100 -31.35 27.75 -4.85
N VAL A 101 -32.05 27.15 -3.87
CA VAL A 101 -33.17 27.79 -3.16
C VAL A 101 -32.79 29.15 -2.58
N LYS A 102 -31.66 29.24 -1.85
CA LYS A 102 -31.18 30.51 -1.30
C LYS A 102 -30.90 31.56 -2.38
N ARG A 103 -30.29 31.17 -3.50
CA ARG A 103 -30.00 32.09 -4.62
C ARG A 103 -31.29 32.66 -5.20
N ILE A 104 -32.32 31.85 -5.35
CA ILE A 104 -33.60 32.29 -5.93
C ILE A 104 -34.33 33.22 -4.96
N GLN A 105 -34.36 32.90 -3.66
CA GLN A 105 -34.88 33.79 -2.62
C GLN A 105 -34.25 35.18 -2.68
N SER A 106 -32.93 35.25 -2.94
CA SER A 106 -32.21 36.51 -3.06
C SER A 106 -32.52 37.30 -4.34
N VAL A 107 -32.90 36.63 -5.44
CA VAL A 107 -33.12 37.26 -6.77
C VAL A 107 -34.56 37.73 -6.94
N PHE A 108 -35.55 37.00 -6.42
CA PHE A 108 -36.97 37.32 -6.62
C PHE A 108 -37.60 38.17 -5.51
N GLY A 109 -36.85 38.51 -4.45
CA GLY A 109 -37.31 39.34 -3.34
C GLY A 109 -38.37 38.67 -2.47
N HIS A 110 -38.48 39.06 -1.20
CA HIS A 110 -39.44 38.56 -0.22
C HIS A 110 -40.91 38.81 -0.61
N ARG A 111 -41.46 38.09 -1.59
CA ARG A 111 -42.92 37.96 -1.73
C ARG A 111 -43.39 36.88 -0.78
N LYS A 112 -43.63 37.30 0.47
CA LYS A 112 -44.35 36.63 1.58
C LYS A 112 -44.21 35.11 1.66
N ALA A 113 -43.13 34.65 2.26
CA ALA A 113 -43.17 33.51 3.17
C ALA A 113 -42.06 33.70 4.21
N GLU A 114 -42.42 34.13 5.42
CA GLU A 114 -41.52 34.01 6.58
C GLU A 114 -41.32 32.52 6.84
N ILE A 115 -40.15 31.99 6.51
CA ILE A 115 -39.79 30.62 6.84
C ILE A 115 -38.42 30.70 7.52
N ASN A 116 -38.44 30.68 8.85
CA ASN A 116 -37.31 30.14 9.61
C ASN A 116 -37.09 28.70 9.16
N ILE A 117 -35.85 28.32 8.94
CA ILE A 117 -35.43 26.95 8.57
C ILE A 117 -34.80 26.31 9.81
N PRO A 118 -35.53 25.51 10.62
CA PRO A 118 -34.96 24.73 11.71
C PRO A 118 -34.39 23.40 11.19
N ASP A 119 -33.34 22.93 11.85
CA ASP A 119 -32.40 21.92 11.36
C ASP A 119 -32.91 20.45 11.30
N ASP A 120 -34.11 20.12 11.79
CA ASP A 120 -34.55 18.72 11.86
C ASP A 120 -35.93 18.43 11.23
N ILE A 121 -35.88 17.53 10.23
CA ILE A 121 -36.92 16.62 9.71
C ILE A 121 -38.32 17.23 9.52
N GLN A 122 -38.44 18.17 8.58
CA GLN A 122 -39.60 18.38 7.68
C GLN A 122 -39.22 19.27 6.47
N GLU A 123 -37.96 19.17 6.00
CA GLU A 123 -37.38 20.03 4.96
C GLU A 123 -37.73 19.58 3.53
N GLN A 124 -37.83 18.27 3.28
CA GLN A 124 -37.93 17.72 1.92
C GLN A 124 -39.22 18.14 1.19
N GLN A 125 -40.39 18.06 1.83
CA GLN A 125 -41.66 18.48 1.22
C GLN A 125 -41.73 19.99 0.95
N LYS A 126 -41.15 20.82 1.83
CA LYS A 126 -41.09 22.28 1.63
C LYS A 126 -40.17 22.67 0.47
N ILE A 127 -39.00 22.03 0.37
CA ILE A 127 -38.07 22.25 -0.74
C ILE A 127 -38.68 21.76 -2.07
N ARG A 128 -39.38 20.61 -2.07
CA ARG A 128 -40.11 20.09 -3.24
C ARG A 128 -41.17 21.07 -3.74
N ASN A 129 -42.09 21.50 -2.87
CA ASN A 129 -43.14 22.45 -3.25
C ASN A 129 -42.57 23.74 -3.85
N TYR A 130 -41.39 24.17 -3.38
CA TYR A 130 -40.69 25.32 -3.94
C TYR A 130 -40.10 25.04 -5.32
N ILE A 131 -39.50 23.86 -5.54
CA ILE A 131 -39.01 23.41 -6.85
C ILE A 131 -40.15 23.32 -7.86
N ASP A 132 -41.29 22.74 -7.48
CA ASP A 132 -42.49 22.63 -8.34
C ASP A 132 -43.04 24.01 -8.70
N ALA A 133 -43.12 24.91 -7.71
CA ALA A 133 -43.53 26.30 -7.93
C ALA A 133 -42.56 27.09 -8.82
N MET A 134 -41.27 26.73 -8.78
CA MET A 134 -40.22 27.39 -9.55
C MET A 134 -40.14 26.90 -11.00
N LEU A 135 -40.19 25.59 -11.20
CA LEU A 135 -40.06 24.99 -12.52
C LEU A 135 -41.38 25.08 -13.31
N GLY A 136 -42.51 25.37 -12.65
CA GLY A 136 -43.82 25.45 -13.31
C GLY A 136 -44.39 24.09 -13.73
N HIS A 137 -43.70 22.99 -13.40
CA HIS A 137 -44.13 21.62 -13.67
C HIS A 137 -44.51 20.94 -12.35
N LYS A 138 -45.72 20.39 -12.28
CA LYS A 138 -46.10 19.41 -11.26
C LYS A 138 -45.63 18.04 -11.74
N SER A 139 -44.35 17.72 -11.58
CA SER A 139 -43.92 16.35 -11.86
C SER A 139 -44.52 15.44 -10.78
N PRO A 140 -45.38 14.46 -11.12
CA PRO A 140 -45.88 13.53 -10.13
C PRO A 140 -44.70 12.68 -9.64
N VAL A 141 -44.28 12.93 -8.40
CA VAL A 141 -43.31 12.06 -7.73
C VAL A 141 -43.98 10.70 -7.56
N GLN A 142 -43.35 9.64 -8.04
CA GLN A 142 -43.83 8.29 -7.76
C GLN A 142 -43.71 8.03 -6.25
N GLU A 143 -44.84 7.82 -5.57
CA GLU A 143 -44.90 7.62 -4.11
C GLU A 143 -44.36 6.25 -3.65
N ASP A 144 -43.98 5.38 -4.60
CA ASP A 144 -43.58 4.01 -4.30
C ASP A 144 -42.16 3.91 -3.74
N ASN A 145 -42.05 3.55 -2.45
CA ASN A 145 -40.79 3.19 -1.78
C ASN A 145 -39.98 2.09 -2.51
N THR A 146 -40.63 1.30 -3.36
CA THR A 146 -40.00 0.27 -4.20
C THR A 146 -39.05 0.88 -5.22
N PHE A 147 -39.35 2.08 -5.70
CA PHE A 147 -38.60 2.80 -6.71
C PHE A 147 -37.29 3.40 -6.16
N PHE A 148 -37.35 4.03 -4.97
CA PHE A 148 -36.16 4.59 -4.32
C PHE A 148 -35.12 3.53 -3.93
N LYS A 149 -35.54 2.27 -3.73
CA LYS A 149 -34.64 1.12 -3.52
C LYS A 149 -33.94 0.63 -4.78
N MET A 150 -34.33 1.07 -5.98
CA MET A 150 -33.74 0.62 -7.24
C MET A 150 -32.29 1.06 -7.38
N ASN A 151 -31.95 2.29 -6.99
CA ASN A 151 -30.57 2.78 -7.02
C ASN A 151 -29.69 2.13 -5.94
N ASP A 152 -30.26 1.80 -4.78
CA ASP A 152 -29.55 1.02 -3.75
C ASP A 152 -29.22 -0.40 -4.27
N ARG A 153 -30.17 -1.07 -4.95
CA ARG A 153 -29.92 -2.37 -5.61
C ARG A 153 -28.90 -2.29 -6.75
N LYS A 154 -28.94 -1.22 -7.55
CA LYS A 154 -27.95 -0.96 -8.61
C LYS A 154 -26.55 -0.75 -8.02
N LEU A 155 -26.45 -0.08 -6.86
CA LEU A 155 -25.19 0.09 -6.11
C LEU A 155 -24.63 -1.24 -5.61
N GLU A 156 -25.46 -2.08 -5.00
CA GLU A 156 -25.07 -3.43 -4.54
C GLU A 156 -24.59 -4.29 -5.72
N THR A 157 -25.32 -4.26 -6.83
CA THR A 157 -24.94 -4.98 -8.06
C THR A 157 -23.60 -4.47 -8.62
N LEU A 158 -23.38 -3.16 -8.57
CA LEU A 158 -22.12 -2.54 -8.99
C LEU A 158 -20.95 -2.98 -8.10
N GLN A 159 -21.14 -2.96 -6.77
CA GLN A 159 -20.14 -3.44 -5.81
C GLN A 159 -19.80 -4.91 -6.05
N GLU A 160 -20.81 -5.76 -6.23
CA GLU A 160 -20.60 -7.18 -6.48
C GLU A 160 -19.92 -7.45 -7.82
N SER A 161 -20.27 -6.71 -8.88
CA SER A 161 -19.57 -6.78 -10.17
C SER A 161 -18.08 -6.44 -10.03
N VAL A 162 -17.75 -5.35 -9.33
CA VAL A 162 -16.36 -4.94 -9.11
C VAL A 162 -15.60 -5.99 -8.29
N LYS A 163 -16.20 -6.51 -7.22
CA LYS A 163 -15.61 -7.58 -6.41
C LYS A 163 -15.31 -8.82 -7.26
N ASN A 164 -16.23 -9.21 -8.13
CA ASN A 164 -16.06 -10.37 -9.00
C ASN A 164 -14.98 -10.15 -10.06
N ASP A 165 -14.89 -8.95 -10.64
CA ASP A 165 -13.81 -8.58 -11.55
C ASP A 165 -12.45 -8.63 -10.87
N LEU A 166 -12.35 -8.12 -9.64
CA LEU A 166 -11.10 -8.14 -8.86
C LEU A 166 -10.71 -9.56 -8.39
N LYS A 167 -11.68 -10.42 -8.05
CA LYS A 167 -11.43 -11.85 -7.74
C LYS A 167 -10.93 -12.63 -8.96
N LYS A 168 -11.53 -12.40 -10.14
CA LYS A 168 -11.06 -12.97 -11.41
C LYS A 168 -9.63 -12.52 -11.72
N ALA A 169 -9.38 -11.22 -11.57
CA ALA A 169 -8.06 -10.63 -11.65
C ALA A 169 -7.04 -11.35 -10.76
N GLN A 170 -7.31 -11.48 -9.46
CA GLN A 170 -6.45 -12.19 -8.52
C GLN A 170 -6.16 -13.64 -8.95
N SER A 171 -7.19 -14.38 -9.37
CA SER A 171 -7.01 -15.78 -9.80
C SER A 171 -6.10 -15.89 -11.03
N SER A 172 -6.20 -14.93 -11.96
CA SER A 172 -5.34 -14.87 -13.14
C SER A 172 -3.88 -14.53 -12.81
N VAL A 173 -3.65 -13.70 -11.78
CA VAL A 173 -2.31 -13.33 -11.30
C VAL A 173 -1.56 -14.57 -10.83
N LEU A 174 -2.18 -15.41 -10.00
CA LEU A 174 -1.52 -16.61 -9.47
C LEU A 174 -1.11 -17.58 -10.59
N ARG A 175 -1.98 -17.80 -11.58
CA ARG A 175 -1.67 -18.63 -12.75
C ARG A 175 -0.53 -18.02 -13.57
N LYS A 176 -0.59 -16.72 -13.86
CA LYS A 176 0.45 -16.02 -14.62
C LYS A 176 1.81 -16.10 -13.93
N MET A 177 1.86 -15.90 -12.61
CA MET A 177 3.12 -15.96 -11.86
C MET A 177 3.72 -17.37 -11.81
N ASP A 178 2.89 -18.41 -11.78
CA ASP A 178 3.33 -19.81 -11.90
C ASP A 178 3.93 -20.09 -13.29
N ASP A 179 3.25 -19.67 -14.35
CA ASP A 179 3.72 -19.83 -15.73
C ASP A 179 5.04 -19.07 -15.98
N VAL A 180 5.12 -17.81 -15.53
CA VAL A 180 6.34 -16.99 -15.65
C VAL A 180 7.51 -17.69 -14.96
N TYR A 181 7.34 -18.13 -13.72
CA TYR A 181 8.40 -18.78 -12.97
C TYR A 181 8.88 -20.08 -13.65
N ARG A 182 7.94 -20.92 -14.12
CA ARG A 182 8.26 -22.15 -14.86
C ARG A 182 9.01 -21.87 -16.16
N GLN A 183 8.55 -20.88 -16.94
CA GLN A 183 9.20 -20.48 -18.18
C GLN A 183 10.59 -19.89 -17.91
N THR A 184 10.75 -19.11 -16.84
CA THR A 184 12.03 -18.53 -16.47
C THR A 184 13.04 -19.61 -16.16
N ILE A 185 12.70 -20.61 -15.33
CA ILE A 185 13.59 -21.74 -15.02
C ILE A 185 14.02 -22.46 -16.31
N PHE A 186 13.09 -22.73 -17.22
CA PHE A 186 13.40 -23.44 -18.45
C PHE A 186 14.31 -22.61 -19.37
N LYS A 187 13.96 -21.34 -19.61
CA LYS A 187 14.72 -20.45 -20.50
C LYS A 187 16.11 -20.11 -19.94
N SER A 188 16.21 -19.84 -18.64
CA SER A 188 17.50 -19.51 -18.01
C SER A 188 18.46 -20.69 -18.10
N GLN A 189 17.97 -21.92 -17.94
CA GLN A 189 18.77 -23.12 -18.12
C GLN A 189 19.31 -23.26 -19.56
N VAL A 190 18.49 -22.99 -20.57
CA VAL A 190 18.92 -23.02 -21.99
C VAL A 190 20.01 -21.96 -22.24
N TYR A 191 19.88 -20.75 -21.69
CA TYR A 191 20.90 -19.71 -21.81
C TYR A 191 22.20 -20.04 -21.08
N LEU A 192 22.14 -20.76 -19.95
CA LEU A 192 23.33 -21.21 -19.23
C LEU A 192 24.05 -22.33 -19.98
N GLN A 193 23.31 -23.28 -20.55
CA GLN A 193 23.88 -24.38 -21.32
C GLN A 193 24.60 -23.93 -22.59
N SER A 194 24.25 -22.75 -23.15
CA SER A 194 24.97 -22.18 -24.28
C SER A 194 26.32 -21.56 -23.92
N GLY A 195 26.67 -21.48 -22.63
CA GLY A 195 27.99 -21.04 -22.13
C GLY A 195 28.30 -19.54 -22.30
N ALA A 196 27.37 -18.76 -22.87
CA ALA A 196 27.62 -17.36 -23.24
C ALA A 196 27.20 -16.32 -22.18
N THR A 197 26.62 -16.74 -21.05
CA THR A 197 26.05 -15.83 -20.06
C THR A 197 26.25 -16.28 -18.62
N THR A 198 26.24 -15.33 -17.68
CA THR A 198 26.12 -15.62 -16.23
C THR A 198 24.70 -16.04 -15.88
N VAL A 199 24.51 -16.64 -14.70
CA VAL A 199 23.18 -17.03 -14.17
C VAL A 199 22.24 -15.83 -14.06
N TYR A 200 22.72 -14.71 -13.52
CA TYR A 200 21.92 -13.49 -13.40
C TYR A 200 21.49 -12.92 -14.76
N LYS A 201 22.39 -12.92 -15.74
CA LYS A 201 22.09 -12.46 -17.08
C LYS A 201 21.08 -13.39 -17.78
N ALA A 202 21.20 -14.71 -17.57
CA ALA A 202 20.24 -15.69 -18.08
C ALA A 202 18.84 -15.52 -17.48
N ILE A 203 18.74 -15.27 -16.18
CA ILE A 203 17.46 -14.99 -15.48
C ILE A 203 16.84 -13.70 -16.01
N ASP A 204 17.63 -12.63 -16.16
CA ASP A 204 17.13 -11.36 -16.69
C ASP A 204 16.66 -11.48 -18.14
N MET A 205 17.39 -12.23 -18.98
CA MET A 205 16.95 -12.55 -20.35
C MET A 205 15.64 -13.34 -20.35
N ALA A 206 15.51 -14.32 -19.46
CA ALA A 206 14.33 -15.16 -19.35
C ALA A 206 13.10 -14.44 -18.77
N THR A 207 13.30 -13.42 -17.94
CA THR A 207 12.24 -12.60 -17.32
C THR A 207 11.94 -11.31 -18.07
N LYS A 208 12.74 -10.93 -19.08
CA LYS A 208 12.62 -9.68 -19.85
C LYS A 208 11.20 -9.37 -20.31
N ASP A 209 10.53 -10.31 -20.97
CA ASP A 209 9.17 -10.11 -21.47
C ASP A 209 8.16 -9.86 -20.34
N PHE A 210 8.32 -10.57 -19.23
CA PHE A 210 7.50 -10.40 -18.05
C PHE A 210 7.74 -9.04 -17.39
N LEU A 211 9.00 -8.63 -17.19
CA LEU A 211 9.29 -7.32 -16.58
C LEU A 211 8.85 -6.16 -17.47
N ASN A 212 8.94 -6.30 -18.79
CA ASN A 212 8.44 -5.32 -19.74
C ASN A 212 6.91 -5.10 -19.64
N LYS A 213 6.14 -6.18 -19.52
CA LYS A 213 4.66 -6.14 -19.57
C LYS A 213 4.00 -6.10 -18.18
N GLY A 214 4.68 -6.65 -17.18
CA GLY A 214 4.15 -6.93 -15.85
C GLY A 214 3.18 -8.10 -15.87
N ILE A 215 2.25 -8.10 -14.93
CA ILE A 215 1.21 -9.12 -14.83
C ILE A 215 0.05 -8.76 -15.77
N ASP A 216 0.22 -9.06 -17.06
CA ASP A 216 -0.71 -8.77 -18.17
C ASP A 216 -1.77 -9.87 -18.38
N SER A 217 -2.38 -10.35 -17.29
CA SER A 217 -3.20 -11.57 -17.30
C SER A 217 -4.66 -11.36 -17.75
N ILE A 218 -5.13 -10.11 -17.84
CA ILE A 218 -6.50 -9.80 -18.30
C ILE A 218 -6.51 -9.71 -19.82
N THR A 219 -7.31 -10.54 -20.48
CA THR A 219 -7.46 -10.55 -21.94
C THR A 219 -8.85 -10.05 -22.32
N TYR A 220 -8.92 -9.02 -23.16
CA TYR A 220 -10.18 -8.52 -23.71
C TYR A 220 -10.67 -9.41 -24.86
N SER A 221 -11.94 -9.24 -25.25
CA SER A 221 -12.56 -9.97 -26.36
C SER A 221 -11.82 -9.79 -27.69
N ASN A 222 -11.16 -8.65 -27.89
CA ASN A 222 -10.34 -8.37 -29.07
C ASN A 222 -8.91 -8.95 -29.00
N GLY A 223 -8.61 -9.79 -28.00
CA GLY A 223 -7.29 -10.42 -27.81
C GLY A 223 -6.23 -9.52 -27.18
N SER A 224 -6.50 -8.22 -27.00
CA SER A 224 -5.57 -7.32 -26.32
C SER A 224 -5.45 -7.66 -24.84
N LYS A 225 -4.24 -7.52 -24.28
CA LYS A 225 -3.94 -7.81 -22.87
C LYS A 225 -3.77 -6.54 -22.08
N MET A 226 -4.24 -6.54 -20.85
CA MET A 226 -4.14 -5.43 -19.92
C MET A 226 -3.39 -5.86 -18.66
N ASN A 227 -2.49 -4.98 -18.20
CA ASN A 227 -1.83 -5.14 -16.91
C ASN A 227 -2.86 -5.08 -15.77
N ILE A 228 -2.70 -5.94 -14.77
CA ILE A 228 -3.64 -6.10 -13.67
C ILE A 228 -3.89 -4.81 -12.88
N VAL A 229 -2.84 -4.00 -12.69
CA VAL A 229 -2.92 -2.72 -11.98
C VAL A 229 -3.83 -1.78 -12.75
N SER A 230 -3.55 -1.59 -14.04
CA SER A 230 -4.33 -0.73 -14.91
C SER A 230 -5.79 -1.17 -15.00
N TYR A 231 -6.05 -2.48 -15.01
CA TYR A 231 -7.40 -3.03 -15.01
C TYR A 231 -8.14 -2.71 -13.70
N ALA A 232 -7.51 -2.95 -12.55
CA ALA A 232 -8.10 -2.64 -11.25
C ALA A 232 -8.41 -1.15 -11.11
N GLU A 233 -7.46 -0.27 -11.45
CA GLU A 233 -7.66 1.19 -11.45
C GLU A 233 -8.84 1.62 -12.33
N MET A 234 -8.92 1.06 -13.55
CA MET A 234 -10.01 1.33 -14.48
C MET A 234 -11.37 0.91 -13.91
N CYS A 235 -11.48 -0.31 -13.37
CA CYS A 235 -12.72 -0.82 -12.78
C CYS A 235 -13.17 0.07 -11.62
N LEU A 236 -12.26 0.41 -10.71
CA LEU A 236 -12.56 1.21 -9.52
C LEU A 236 -12.96 2.64 -9.86
N ARG A 237 -12.21 3.30 -10.75
CA ARG A 237 -12.54 4.67 -11.17
C ARG A 237 -13.91 4.71 -11.84
N THR A 238 -14.20 3.74 -12.70
CA THR A 238 -15.49 3.64 -13.38
C THR A 238 -16.61 3.37 -12.37
N ALA A 239 -16.38 2.48 -11.39
CA ALA A 239 -17.37 2.17 -10.36
C ALA A 239 -17.62 3.35 -9.41
N ASN A 240 -16.59 4.02 -8.93
CA ASN A 240 -16.72 5.23 -8.11
C ASN A 240 -17.51 6.31 -8.84
N HIS A 241 -17.23 6.51 -10.13
CA HIS A 241 -17.96 7.47 -10.94
C HIS A 241 -19.45 7.09 -11.08
N ARG A 242 -19.75 5.82 -11.38
CA ARG A 242 -21.13 5.33 -11.45
C ARG A 242 -21.86 5.41 -10.11
N ALA A 243 -21.19 5.16 -9.00
CA ALA A 243 -21.77 5.28 -7.67
C ALA A 243 -22.17 6.73 -7.35
N THR A 244 -21.34 7.71 -7.73
CA THR A 244 -21.70 9.13 -7.64
C THR A 244 -22.95 9.43 -8.47
N LEU A 245 -23.00 8.99 -9.74
CA LEU A 245 -24.17 9.22 -10.60
C LEU A 245 -25.45 8.57 -10.06
N LEU A 246 -25.36 7.36 -9.51
CA LEU A 246 -26.50 6.68 -8.87
C LEU A 246 -26.99 7.41 -7.61
N GLY A 247 -26.08 7.95 -6.80
CA GLY A 247 -26.43 8.70 -5.59
C GLY A 247 -27.10 10.04 -5.93
N GLU A 248 -26.57 10.77 -6.90
CA GLU A 248 -27.22 11.98 -7.41
C GLU A 248 -28.57 11.66 -8.09
N GLY A 249 -28.63 10.59 -8.88
CA GLY A 249 -29.83 10.15 -9.58
C GLY A 249 -30.98 9.79 -8.62
N LYS A 250 -30.67 9.14 -7.48
CA LYS A 250 -31.68 8.89 -6.43
C LYS A 250 -32.25 10.18 -5.86
N LYS A 251 -31.42 11.22 -5.68
CA LYS A 251 -31.95 12.52 -5.23
C LYS A 251 -32.70 13.23 -6.35
N ARG A 252 -32.27 13.13 -7.61
CA ARG A 252 -33.06 13.61 -8.77
C ARG A 252 -34.47 13.03 -8.76
N ASP A 253 -34.59 11.72 -8.52
CA ASP A 253 -35.87 11.02 -8.34
C ASP A 253 -36.67 11.58 -7.16
N GLU A 254 -36.05 11.77 -6.00
CA GLU A 254 -36.72 12.30 -4.80
C GLU A 254 -37.24 13.73 -4.99
N PHE A 255 -36.66 14.52 -5.89
CA PHE A 255 -37.01 15.93 -6.10
C PHE A 255 -37.65 16.20 -7.47
N GLY A 256 -37.89 15.18 -8.30
CA GLY A 256 -38.55 15.32 -9.60
C GLY A 256 -37.75 16.11 -10.65
N ILE A 257 -36.42 16.16 -10.54
CA ILE A 257 -35.55 16.94 -11.45
C ILE A 257 -34.62 16.01 -12.20
N HIS A 258 -34.95 15.71 -13.46
CA HIS A 258 -34.23 14.71 -14.24
C HIS A 258 -33.37 15.30 -15.37
N LEU A 259 -33.20 16.62 -15.44
CA LEU A 259 -32.29 17.25 -16.38
C LEU A 259 -30.86 17.31 -15.82
N VAL A 260 -29.90 16.98 -16.67
CA VAL A 260 -28.47 17.05 -16.36
C VAL A 260 -27.71 17.75 -17.48
N VAL A 261 -26.62 18.42 -17.14
CA VAL A 261 -25.69 19.00 -18.10
C VAL A 261 -24.34 18.30 -18.00
N VAL A 262 -23.79 17.94 -19.16
CA VAL A 262 -22.47 17.29 -19.25
C VAL A 262 -21.37 18.31 -19.01
N SER A 263 -20.43 18.00 -18.13
CA SER A 263 -19.27 18.84 -17.87
C SER A 263 -18.44 19.11 -19.14
N ALA A 264 -17.64 20.19 -19.12
CA ALA A 264 -16.71 20.50 -20.20
C ALA A 264 -15.26 20.48 -19.68
N HIS A 265 -14.35 19.93 -20.48
CA HIS A 265 -12.95 19.71 -20.19
C HIS A 265 -12.09 20.04 -21.42
N ALA A 266 -10.96 20.71 -21.19
CA ALA A 266 -10.00 21.06 -22.24
C ALA A 266 -9.32 19.85 -22.91
N ASN A 267 -9.29 18.70 -22.25
CA ASN A 267 -8.65 17.48 -22.76
C ASN A 267 -9.67 16.34 -22.92
N THR A 268 -10.84 16.69 -23.46
CA THR A 268 -11.91 15.72 -23.74
C THR A 268 -11.45 14.67 -24.76
N CYS A 269 -11.98 13.45 -24.65
CA CYS A 269 -11.72 12.44 -25.68
C CYS A 269 -12.69 12.61 -26.86
N PRO A 270 -12.35 12.08 -28.06
CA PRO A 270 -13.22 12.20 -29.24
C PRO A 270 -14.64 11.63 -29.05
N LYS A 271 -14.80 10.62 -28.19
CA LYS A 271 -16.10 9.99 -27.91
C LYS A 271 -17.05 10.88 -27.10
N CYS A 272 -16.50 11.78 -26.28
CA CYS A 272 -17.28 12.64 -25.40
C CYS A 272 -17.37 14.09 -25.92
N ALA A 273 -16.52 14.48 -26.86
CA ALA A 273 -16.41 15.85 -27.35
C ALA A 273 -17.76 16.45 -27.74
N SER A 274 -18.52 15.72 -28.56
CA SER A 274 -19.82 16.16 -29.08
C SER A 274 -20.93 16.27 -28.02
N TRP A 275 -20.69 15.81 -26.79
CA TRP A 275 -21.67 15.83 -25.70
C TRP A 275 -21.39 16.90 -24.65
N GLN A 276 -20.21 17.55 -24.67
CA GLN A 276 -19.85 18.56 -23.67
C GLN A 276 -20.80 19.76 -23.70
N GLY A 277 -21.27 20.18 -22.52
CA GLY A 277 -22.21 21.30 -22.39
C GLY A 277 -23.63 21.02 -22.91
N LYS A 278 -23.94 19.80 -23.37
CA LYS A 278 -25.31 19.44 -23.72
C LYS A 278 -26.11 19.14 -22.46
N VAL A 279 -27.36 19.59 -22.47
CA VAL A 279 -28.38 19.21 -21.48
C VAL A 279 -29.06 17.94 -21.98
N LEU A 280 -29.21 16.96 -21.09
CA LEU A 280 -29.76 15.63 -21.34
C LEU A 280 -30.84 15.32 -20.30
N VAL A 281 -31.76 14.42 -20.66
CA VAL A 281 -32.68 13.80 -19.70
C VAL A 281 -31.99 12.55 -19.13
N ASP A 282 -31.82 12.47 -17.80
CA ASP A 282 -31.19 11.35 -17.11
C ASP A 282 -32.18 10.18 -16.93
N ASP A 283 -32.30 9.34 -17.96
CA ASP A 283 -33.14 8.14 -17.95
C ASP A 283 -32.42 6.87 -17.48
N VAL A 284 -31.18 7.00 -16.98
CA VAL A 284 -30.30 5.87 -16.65
C VAL A 284 -30.07 5.77 -15.15
N PHE A 285 -29.68 6.87 -14.52
CA PHE A 285 -29.37 6.95 -13.10
C PHE A 285 -30.53 7.54 -12.28
N SER A 286 -31.42 8.27 -12.94
CA SER A 286 -32.74 8.63 -12.44
C SER A 286 -33.82 7.94 -13.29
N HIS A 287 -35.07 7.94 -12.86
CA HIS A 287 -36.16 7.36 -13.63
C HIS A 287 -37.36 8.32 -13.70
N PRO A 288 -37.32 9.28 -14.64
CA PRO A 288 -38.43 10.18 -14.91
C PRO A 288 -39.70 9.42 -15.33
N SER A 289 -40.86 10.06 -15.13
CA SER A 289 -42.12 9.54 -15.65
C SER A 289 -42.14 9.57 -17.19
N GLN A 290 -43.02 8.78 -17.80
CA GLN A 290 -43.15 8.75 -19.26
C GLN A 290 -43.62 10.10 -19.82
N GLU A 291 -44.46 10.80 -19.07
CA GLU A 291 -44.91 12.15 -19.41
C GLU A 291 -43.73 13.13 -19.42
N TYR A 292 -42.87 13.08 -18.39
CA TYR A 292 -41.67 13.91 -18.30
C TYR A 292 -40.73 13.67 -19.49
N ILE A 293 -40.51 12.41 -19.84
CA ILE A 293 -39.70 12.05 -21.01
C ILE A 293 -40.34 12.61 -22.29
N ALA A 294 -41.64 12.42 -22.50
CA ALA A 294 -42.32 12.89 -23.71
C ALA A 294 -42.32 14.42 -23.87
N GLU A 295 -42.32 15.16 -22.77
CA GLU A 295 -42.20 16.62 -22.74
C GLU A 295 -40.78 17.08 -23.09
N TYR A 296 -39.79 16.57 -22.35
CA TYR A 296 -38.41 17.06 -22.46
C TYR A 296 -37.59 16.44 -23.60
N SER A 297 -37.92 15.23 -24.06
CA SER A 297 -37.23 14.57 -25.18
C SER A 297 -37.32 15.35 -26.50
N LYS A 298 -38.33 16.22 -26.64
CA LYS A 298 -38.46 17.15 -27.78
C LYS A 298 -37.38 18.24 -27.80
N LYS A 299 -36.81 18.55 -26.63
CA LYS A 299 -35.85 19.64 -26.42
C LYS A 299 -34.44 19.13 -26.12
N TYR A 300 -34.32 18.01 -25.41
CA TYR A 300 -33.06 17.45 -24.94
C TYR A 300 -32.99 15.95 -25.24
N PRO A 301 -31.84 15.44 -25.75
CA PRO A 301 -31.69 14.01 -26.00
C PRO A 301 -31.59 13.20 -24.69
N LEU A 302 -31.83 11.89 -24.79
CA LEU A 302 -31.75 10.98 -23.64
C LEU A 302 -30.29 10.68 -23.28
N LEU A 303 -30.03 10.50 -21.98
CA LEU A 303 -28.72 10.09 -21.50
C LEU A 303 -28.35 8.68 -21.99
N SER A 304 -29.31 7.77 -22.06
CA SER A 304 -29.09 6.42 -22.60
C SER A 304 -28.59 6.43 -24.06
N GLU A 305 -29.13 7.31 -24.90
CA GLU A 305 -28.67 7.53 -26.28
C GLU A 305 -27.22 8.05 -26.31
N ALA A 306 -26.92 9.04 -25.46
CA ALA A 306 -25.57 9.60 -25.35
C ALA A 306 -24.54 8.55 -24.89
N ILE A 307 -24.91 7.71 -23.92
CA ILE A 307 -24.06 6.60 -23.46
C ILE A 307 -23.84 5.58 -24.57
N LYS A 308 -24.88 5.22 -25.32
CA LYS A 308 -24.78 4.33 -26.49
C LYS A 308 -23.85 4.90 -27.57
N ALA A 309 -23.85 6.22 -27.73
CA ALA A 309 -22.95 6.95 -28.62
C ALA A 309 -21.51 7.11 -28.08
N GLY A 310 -21.25 6.72 -26.82
CA GLY A 310 -19.90 6.65 -26.25
C GLY A 310 -19.64 7.57 -25.05
N LEU A 311 -20.61 8.34 -24.59
CA LEU A 311 -20.51 9.13 -23.36
C LEU A 311 -20.38 8.20 -22.13
N LEU A 312 -19.69 8.66 -21.09
CA LEU A 312 -19.45 7.89 -19.84
C LEU A 312 -18.79 6.51 -20.04
N HIS A 313 -17.95 6.38 -21.08
CA HIS A 313 -17.15 5.17 -21.32
C HIS A 313 -16.23 4.83 -20.12
N PRO A 314 -15.65 3.61 -20.05
CA PRO A 314 -14.68 3.27 -19.00
C PRO A 314 -13.55 4.30 -18.94
N ASN A 315 -13.16 4.70 -17.72
CA ASN A 315 -12.18 5.76 -17.52
C ASN A 315 -12.62 7.13 -18.09
N CYS A 316 -13.92 7.43 -18.20
CA CYS A 316 -14.38 8.79 -18.47
C CYS A 316 -14.06 9.71 -17.27
N ARG A 317 -13.95 11.02 -17.52
CA ARG A 317 -13.80 12.06 -16.47
C ARG A 317 -15.00 13.02 -16.41
N HIS A 318 -15.91 12.94 -17.38
CA HIS A 318 -17.08 13.79 -17.43
C HIS A 318 -17.99 13.51 -16.24
N THR A 319 -18.53 14.55 -15.63
CA THR A 319 -19.57 14.46 -14.62
C THR A 319 -20.88 15.00 -15.19
N LEU A 320 -21.99 14.60 -14.58
CA LEU A 320 -23.32 15.09 -14.92
C LEU A 320 -23.77 16.00 -13.79
N ALA A 321 -23.81 17.31 -14.05
CA ALA A 321 -24.34 18.26 -13.07
C ALA A 321 -25.86 18.39 -13.25
N THR A 322 -26.61 18.46 -12.16
CA THR A 322 -28.07 18.69 -12.25
C THR A 322 -28.35 20.06 -12.87
N TYR A 323 -29.19 20.08 -13.90
CA TYR A 323 -29.53 21.26 -14.67
C TYR A 323 -30.89 21.80 -14.25
N PHE A 324 -30.91 23.07 -13.85
CA PHE A 324 -32.14 23.81 -13.56
C PHE A 324 -32.30 24.86 -14.64
N GLU A 325 -33.39 24.77 -15.41
CA GLU A 325 -33.69 25.73 -16.48
C GLU A 325 -33.70 27.17 -15.94
N GLY A 326 -33.01 28.06 -16.62
CA GLY A 326 -32.91 29.48 -16.23
C GLY A 326 -31.99 29.78 -15.03
N ILE A 327 -31.45 28.77 -14.32
CA ILE A 327 -30.54 28.97 -13.17
C ILE A 327 -29.13 28.46 -13.45
N THR A 328 -29.04 27.25 -14.01
CA THR A 328 -27.75 26.59 -14.22
C THR A 328 -27.07 27.17 -15.45
N ASN A 329 -25.87 27.71 -15.25
CA ASN A 329 -25.03 28.16 -16.35
C ASN A 329 -24.45 26.94 -17.08
N ILE A 330 -24.68 26.88 -18.39
CA ILE A 330 -24.13 25.83 -19.24
C ILE A 330 -22.61 26.07 -19.38
N PRO A 331 -21.76 25.04 -19.15
CA PRO A 331 -20.32 25.21 -19.29
C PRO A 331 -19.96 25.46 -20.76
N LYS A 332 -19.06 26.40 -21.02
CA LYS A 332 -18.54 26.67 -22.36
C LYS A 332 -17.62 25.51 -22.77
N ALA A 333 -18.02 24.76 -23.79
CA ALA A 333 -17.19 23.73 -24.38
C ALA A 333 -15.96 24.37 -25.07
N PRO A 334 -14.74 23.85 -24.83
CA PRO A 334 -13.55 24.21 -25.61
C PRO A 334 -13.71 23.87 -27.09
N ASP A 335 -12.91 24.49 -27.95
CA ASP A 335 -12.85 24.13 -29.37
C ASP A 335 -12.46 22.64 -29.53
N GLU A 336 -13.14 21.93 -30.43
CA GLU A 336 -12.94 20.49 -30.59
C GLU A 336 -11.54 20.13 -31.09
N LYS A 337 -10.92 20.97 -31.92
CA LYS A 337 -9.56 20.72 -32.44
C LYS A 337 -8.53 20.96 -31.34
N GLU A 338 -8.65 22.08 -30.62
CA GLU A 338 -7.80 22.38 -29.48
C GLU A 338 -7.88 21.26 -28.43
N ALA A 339 -9.10 20.81 -28.12
CA ALA A 339 -9.30 19.75 -27.15
C ALA A 339 -8.73 18.40 -27.60
N ALA A 340 -8.84 18.09 -28.89
CA ALA A 340 -8.22 16.90 -29.47
C ALA A 340 -6.69 16.95 -29.40
N ASP A 341 -6.07 18.11 -29.61
CA ASP A 341 -4.62 18.26 -29.54
C ASP A 341 -4.10 18.19 -28.11
N THR A 342 -4.78 18.83 -27.14
CA THR A 342 -4.47 18.65 -25.72
C THR A 342 -4.65 17.19 -25.30
N TYR A 343 -5.69 16.50 -25.79
CA TYR A 343 -5.89 15.08 -25.51
C TYR A 343 -4.76 14.21 -26.06
N LYS A 344 -4.27 14.47 -27.29
CA LYS A 344 -3.09 13.77 -27.86
C LYS A 344 -1.84 14.01 -27.01
N ALA A 345 -1.61 15.25 -26.59
CA ALA A 345 -0.49 15.59 -25.72
C ALA A 345 -0.58 14.84 -24.37
N GLU A 346 -1.78 14.75 -23.79
CA GLU A 346 -2.00 13.93 -22.59
C GLU A 346 -1.73 12.45 -22.86
N GLN A 347 -2.18 11.89 -23.99
CA GLN A 347 -1.89 10.47 -24.31
C GLN A 347 -0.39 10.20 -24.42
N LYS A 348 0.38 11.13 -24.99
CA LYS A 348 1.85 11.05 -25.05
C LYS A 348 2.46 11.15 -23.64
N GLN A 349 1.96 12.03 -22.78
CA GLN A 349 2.35 12.06 -21.37
C GLN A 349 2.11 10.68 -20.71
N ARG A 350 0.94 10.08 -20.91
CA ARG A 350 0.61 8.74 -20.34
C ARG A 350 1.51 7.64 -20.88
N GLU A 351 1.95 7.74 -22.12
CA GLU A 351 2.92 6.81 -22.69
C GLU A 351 4.29 6.91 -22.00
N MET A 352 4.80 8.13 -21.80
CA MET A 352 6.05 8.35 -21.06
C MET A 352 5.95 7.84 -19.62
N GLU A 353 4.83 8.11 -18.93
CA GLU A 353 4.56 7.58 -17.57
C GLU A 353 4.52 6.04 -17.53
N ARG A 354 3.99 5.38 -18.57
CA ARG A 354 4.01 3.91 -18.69
C ARG A 354 5.42 3.37 -18.90
N GLU A 355 6.23 4.03 -19.72
CA GLU A 355 7.63 3.63 -19.93
C GLU A 355 8.46 3.82 -18.66
N ILE A 356 8.28 4.92 -17.92
CA ILE A 356 8.93 5.12 -16.60
C ILE A 356 8.58 3.97 -15.65
N ARG A 357 7.29 3.62 -15.52
CA ARG A 357 6.84 2.49 -14.68
C ARG A 357 7.46 1.16 -15.11
N LYS A 358 7.50 0.90 -16.42
CA LYS A 358 8.13 -0.30 -16.97
C LYS A 358 9.60 -0.40 -16.55
N TYR A 359 10.39 0.65 -16.71
CA TYR A 359 11.80 0.62 -16.31
C TYR A 359 11.99 0.55 -14.79
N LYS A 360 11.13 1.18 -13.99
CA LYS A 360 11.12 0.99 -12.52
C LYS A 360 10.80 -0.46 -12.14
N ARG A 361 9.89 -1.13 -12.85
CA ARG A 361 9.59 -2.55 -12.66
C ARG A 361 10.76 -3.45 -13.06
N ILE A 362 11.43 -3.15 -14.18
CA ILE A 362 12.64 -3.85 -14.61
C ILE A 362 13.72 -3.73 -13.53
N ALA A 363 14.01 -2.52 -13.04
CA ALA A 363 14.99 -2.32 -11.98
C ALA A 363 14.66 -3.14 -10.72
N ALA A 364 13.39 -3.19 -10.30
CA ALA A 364 12.98 -4.01 -9.16
C ALA A 364 13.22 -5.52 -9.37
N GLY A 365 13.01 -6.01 -10.60
CA GLY A 365 13.09 -7.42 -10.97
C GLY A 365 14.47 -7.92 -11.40
N SER A 366 15.35 -7.05 -11.91
CA SER A 366 16.67 -7.44 -12.44
C SER A 366 17.56 -8.05 -11.36
N CYS A 367 18.25 -9.12 -11.70
CA CYS A 367 19.23 -9.79 -10.85
C CYS A 367 20.66 -9.38 -11.19
N ASP A 368 20.93 -9.01 -12.46
CA ASP A 368 22.23 -8.54 -12.92
C ASP A 368 22.44 -7.05 -12.58
N GLU A 369 23.61 -6.72 -12.03
CA GLU A 369 23.93 -5.34 -11.61
C GLU A 369 24.01 -4.36 -12.80
N GLY A 370 24.48 -4.82 -13.96
CA GLY A 370 24.55 -4.02 -15.17
C GLY A 370 23.16 -3.68 -15.70
N ASN A 371 22.26 -4.67 -15.78
CA ASN A 371 20.87 -4.47 -16.18
C ASN A 371 20.09 -3.59 -15.19
N LEU A 372 20.35 -3.75 -13.88
CA LEU A 372 19.78 -2.91 -12.84
C LEU A 372 20.17 -1.45 -13.07
N LYS A 373 21.47 -1.16 -13.18
CA LYS A 373 21.99 0.20 -13.37
C LYS A 373 21.49 0.82 -14.69
N TYR A 374 21.45 0.04 -15.76
CA TYR A 374 20.87 0.48 -17.03
C TYR A 374 19.41 0.89 -16.88
N ALA A 375 18.60 0.11 -16.17
CA ALA A 375 17.20 0.41 -15.94
C ALA A 375 17.02 1.69 -15.10
N GLU A 376 17.82 1.87 -14.03
CA GLU A 376 17.81 3.08 -13.20
C GLU A 376 18.20 4.34 -14.00
N ASP A 377 19.22 4.25 -14.85
CA ASP A 377 19.65 5.37 -15.68
C ASP A 377 18.60 5.70 -16.76
N LYS A 378 17.91 4.69 -17.31
CA LYS A 378 16.76 4.89 -18.19
C LYS A 378 15.60 5.59 -17.50
N VAL A 379 15.31 5.26 -16.24
CA VAL A 379 14.29 5.98 -15.45
C VAL A 379 14.66 7.46 -15.34
N LYS A 380 15.89 7.78 -14.94
CA LYS A 380 16.36 9.19 -14.84
C LYS A 380 16.25 9.92 -16.17
N GLN A 381 16.62 9.27 -17.27
CA GLN A 381 16.50 9.83 -18.62
C GLN A 381 15.03 10.16 -18.95
N LEU A 382 14.13 9.19 -18.81
CA LEU A 382 12.72 9.35 -19.14
C LEU A 382 12.03 10.39 -18.24
N GLU A 383 12.38 10.45 -16.96
CA GLU A 383 11.86 11.48 -16.04
C GLU A 383 12.31 12.89 -16.46
N LYS A 384 13.53 13.03 -16.97
CA LYS A 384 14.03 14.29 -17.55
C LYS A 384 13.29 14.64 -18.85
N GLU A 385 13.08 13.67 -19.74
CA GLU A 385 12.32 13.85 -20.98
C GLU A 385 10.87 14.25 -20.70
N LEU A 386 10.21 13.60 -19.74
CA LEU A 386 8.85 13.95 -19.31
C LEU A 386 8.80 15.36 -18.72
N LYS A 387 9.80 15.75 -17.92
CA LYS A 387 9.89 17.12 -17.39
C LYS A 387 10.03 18.14 -18.52
N SER A 388 10.84 17.86 -19.54
CA SER A 388 10.98 18.72 -20.72
C SER A 388 9.69 18.78 -21.54
N PHE A 389 9.01 17.64 -21.72
CA PHE A 389 7.72 17.57 -22.41
C PHE A 389 6.67 18.44 -21.71
N LEU A 390 6.57 18.38 -20.38
CA LEU A 390 5.62 19.19 -19.61
C LEU A 390 5.95 20.69 -19.61
N LYS A 391 7.21 21.08 -19.83
CA LYS A 391 7.54 22.49 -20.06
C LYS A 391 7.01 23.02 -21.39
N LEU A 392 6.91 22.16 -22.40
CA LEU A 392 6.34 22.49 -23.71
C LEU A 392 4.81 22.47 -23.71
N HIS A 393 4.20 21.79 -22.73
CA HIS A 393 2.75 21.62 -22.55
C HIS A 393 2.30 22.11 -21.17
N PRO A 394 2.27 23.43 -20.92
CA PRO A 394 1.95 24.01 -19.61
C PRO A 394 0.53 23.69 -19.12
N GLU A 395 -0.37 23.30 -20.02
CA GLU A 395 -1.73 22.82 -19.73
C GLU A 395 -1.75 21.44 -19.04
N LEU A 396 -0.66 20.68 -19.14
CA LEU A 396 -0.53 19.34 -18.55
C LEU A 396 0.19 19.39 -17.19
N ARG A 397 -0.19 18.47 -16.30
CA ARG A 397 0.42 18.32 -14.96
C ARG A 397 0.93 16.90 -14.75
N ARG A 398 2.12 16.78 -14.15
CA ARG A 398 2.66 15.50 -13.68
C ARG A 398 1.98 15.09 -12.38
N ALA A 399 1.56 13.84 -12.31
CA ALA A 399 1.12 13.22 -11.06
C ALA A 399 2.13 12.12 -10.71
N GLN A 400 3.10 12.44 -9.86
CA GLN A 400 4.20 11.52 -9.52
C GLN A 400 3.70 10.19 -8.95
N GLU A 401 2.59 10.20 -8.22
CA GLU A 401 1.91 9.01 -7.69
C GLU A 401 1.61 7.94 -8.75
N ARG A 402 1.41 8.35 -10.01
CA ARG A 402 1.17 7.41 -11.12
C ARG A 402 2.42 6.68 -11.60
N GLU A 403 3.58 7.20 -11.24
CA GLU A 403 4.90 6.69 -11.61
C GLU A 403 5.67 6.15 -10.41
N GLU A 404 5.16 6.42 -9.21
CA GLU A 404 5.73 5.92 -7.98
C GLU A 404 5.48 4.42 -7.91
N ASN A 405 6.59 3.67 -7.87
CA ASN A 405 6.63 2.46 -7.07
C ASN A 405 6.78 2.94 -5.63
N LYS A 406 5.73 3.58 -5.08
CA LYS A 406 5.66 3.68 -3.64
C LYS A 406 5.67 2.23 -3.20
N ILE A 407 6.61 1.91 -2.32
CA ILE A 407 6.42 0.81 -1.42
C ILE A 407 5.71 1.49 -0.27
N PRO A 408 4.37 1.51 -0.19
CA PRO A 408 3.75 1.85 1.07
C PRO A 408 4.19 0.70 1.99
N ILE A 409 5.06 1.01 2.93
CA ILE A 409 5.41 0.11 4.03
C ILE A 409 4.18 0.06 4.94
N THR A 410 3.12 -0.57 4.46
CA THR A 410 1.93 -0.90 5.23
C THR A 410 1.73 -2.39 5.03
N ASN A 411 2.34 -3.17 5.93
CA ASN A 411 2.34 -4.64 6.01
C ASN A 411 3.47 -5.38 5.29
N LYS A 412 4.69 -4.81 5.21
CA LYS A 412 5.84 -5.70 5.42
C LYS A 412 5.81 -6.11 6.88
N GLU A 413 6.03 -7.40 7.12
CA GLU A 413 6.67 -7.86 8.35
C GLU A 413 7.92 -6.98 8.54
N ASP A 414 7.77 -5.93 9.33
CA ASP A 414 8.83 -5.03 9.75
C ASP A 414 9.51 -5.70 10.93
N ASN A 415 10.82 -5.59 11.04
CA ASN A 415 11.54 -6.14 12.18
C ASN A 415 11.26 -5.34 13.48
N GLY A 416 10.47 -4.26 13.39
CA GLY A 416 10.00 -3.43 14.49
C GLY A 416 11.05 -2.47 15.04
N LEU A 417 12.24 -2.42 14.44
CA LEU A 417 13.34 -1.56 14.88
C LEU A 417 13.32 -0.17 14.22
N LEU A 418 12.25 0.20 13.50
CA LEU A 418 12.12 1.48 12.80
C LEU A 418 13.29 1.78 11.85
N ASN A 419 13.91 0.73 11.31
CA ASN A 419 15.11 0.81 10.47
C ASN A 419 14.79 0.66 8.97
N GLN A 420 13.53 0.91 8.59
CA GLN A 420 13.02 0.71 7.23
C GLN A 420 13.20 -0.74 6.71
N ASN A 421 13.22 -1.72 7.62
CA ASN A 421 13.40 -3.13 7.33
C ASN A 421 14.75 -3.47 6.66
N LYS A 422 15.76 -2.62 6.86
CA LYS A 422 17.16 -2.90 6.47
C LYS A 422 17.65 -4.11 7.27
N TYR A 423 18.45 -4.97 6.63
CA TYR A 423 19.16 -6.00 7.38
C TYR A 423 20.19 -5.34 8.29
N LEU A 424 20.22 -5.72 9.57
CA LEU A 424 21.19 -5.24 10.54
C LEU A 424 22.23 -6.31 10.78
N ASP A 425 23.48 -5.96 10.53
CA ASP A 425 24.63 -6.71 11.01
C ASP A 425 24.95 -6.30 12.45
N ILE A 426 25.64 -7.17 13.18
CA ILE A 426 26.12 -6.90 14.52
C ILE A 426 27.53 -6.29 14.43
N PRO A 427 27.75 -5.04 14.88
CA PRO A 427 29.09 -4.48 14.94
C PRO A 427 30.02 -5.34 15.81
N SER A 428 31.26 -5.52 15.39
CA SER A 428 32.26 -6.31 16.13
C SER A 428 32.48 -5.78 17.57
N ASP A 429 32.45 -4.46 17.74
CA ASP A 429 32.53 -3.81 19.05
C ASP A 429 31.31 -4.13 19.94
N THR A 430 30.11 -4.22 19.35
CA THR A 430 28.89 -4.62 20.06
C THR A 430 28.96 -6.08 20.51
N LEU A 431 29.50 -6.97 19.67
CA LEU A 431 29.70 -8.37 20.03
C LEU A 431 30.73 -8.51 21.16
N ARG A 432 31.87 -7.80 21.08
CA ARG A 432 32.87 -7.76 22.15
C ARG A 432 32.27 -7.22 23.44
N HIS A 433 31.51 -6.13 23.36
CA HIS A 433 30.80 -5.55 24.51
C HIS A 433 29.84 -6.56 25.15
N ALA A 434 29.04 -7.27 24.35
CA ALA A 434 28.10 -8.27 24.86
C ALA A 434 28.82 -9.46 25.50
N ASN A 435 29.87 -9.99 24.86
CA ASN A 435 30.57 -11.18 25.33
C ASN A 435 31.52 -10.89 26.51
N GLU A 436 32.42 -9.92 26.37
CA GLU A 436 33.50 -9.61 27.32
C GLU A 436 33.14 -8.48 28.30
N GLY A 437 32.42 -7.46 27.83
CA GLY A 437 32.04 -6.29 28.62
C GLY A 437 33.04 -5.13 28.58
N ASP A 438 32.54 -3.94 28.90
CA ASP A 438 33.35 -2.73 29.03
C ASP A 438 33.78 -2.52 30.48
N PHE A 439 35.03 -2.17 30.71
CA PHE A 439 35.58 -1.94 32.03
C PHE A 439 35.99 -0.48 32.23
N THR A 440 36.06 -0.04 33.49
CA THR A 440 36.56 1.29 33.81
C THR A 440 38.07 1.37 33.61
N ASN A 441 38.54 2.51 33.12
CA ASN A 441 39.97 2.76 33.01
C ASN A 441 40.61 2.91 34.40
N PRO A 442 41.78 2.30 34.65
CA PRO A 442 42.56 2.58 35.85
C PRO A 442 43.07 4.03 35.83
N LYS A 443 43.28 4.62 37.00
CA LYS A 443 43.89 5.95 37.17
C LYS A 443 45.32 5.98 36.63
N ASN A 444 46.05 4.88 36.79
CA ASN A 444 47.37 4.69 36.20
C ASN A 444 47.47 3.31 35.52
N PRO A 445 47.52 3.25 34.18
CA PRO A 445 47.64 1.98 33.44
C PRO A 445 48.87 1.13 33.81
N LYS A 446 49.93 1.73 34.35
CA LYS A 446 51.17 1.03 34.75
C LYS A 446 51.13 0.50 36.19
N LYS A 447 50.14 0.88 36.99
CA LYS A 447 50.01 0.48 38.40
C LYS A 447 48.53 0.37 38.78
N VAL A 448 47.93 -0.77 38.43
CA VAL A 448 46.53 -1.07 38.73
C VAL A 448 46.42 -1.63 40.14
N SER A 449 45.64 -0.99 41.01
CA SER A 449 45.38 -1.51 42.35
C SER A 449 44.27 -2.56 42.31
N PRO A 450 44.33 -3.64 43.12
CA PRO A 450 43.24 -4.61 43.22
C PRO A 450 41.89 -3.93 43.53
N GLY A 451 40.88 -4.20 42.72
CA GLY A 451 39.54 -3.59 42.84
C GLY A 451 39.36 -2.20 42.21
N GLU A 452 40.40 -1.64 41.58
CA GLU A 452 40.32 -0.34 40.87
C GLU A 452 39.51 -0.43 39.57
N ILE A 453 39.69 -1.52 38.82
CA ILE A 453 38.97 -1.78 37.58
C ILE A 453 37.64 -2.46 37.91
N ARG A 454 36.56 -1.93 37.35
CA ARG A 454 35.19 -2.38 37.59
C ARG A 454 34.51 -2.61 36.26
N LEU A 455 33.66 -3.64 36.17
CA LEU A 455 32.78 -3.80 35.02
C LEU A 455 31.83 -2.60 34.95
N LYS A 456 31.75 -1.98 33.77
CA LYS A 456 30.91 -0.82 33.49
C LYS A 456 29.59 -1.24 32.86
N ASN A 457 29.65 -2.00 31.76
CA ASN A 457 28.51 -2.44 30.96
C ASN A 457 28.83 -3.79 30.28
N GLY A 458 27.82 -4.52 29.83
CA GLY A 458 27.99 -5.76 29.04
C GLY A 458 28.51 -6.94 29.86
N GLY A 459 29.30 -7.81 29.22
CA GLY A 459 29.95 -8.95 29.89
C GLY A 459 28.96 -10.08 30.23
N HIS A 460 28.10 -10.40 29.27
CA HIS A 460 27.04 -11.41 29.38
C HIS A 460 27.48 -12.80 28.91
N GLY A 461 28.60 -12.93 28.20
CA GLY A 461 29.12 -14.23 27.77
C GLY A 461 30.09 -14.85 28.77
N GLU A 462 30.51 -16.10 28.49
CA GLU A 462 31.48 -16.80 29.35
C GLU A 462 32.86 -16.12 29.34
N SER A 463 33.27 -15.54 28.20
CA SER A 463 34.51 -14.75 28.12
C SER A 463 34.51 -13.56 29.07
N GLY A 464 33.36 -12.96 29.33
CA GLY A 464 33.21 -11.92 30.34
C GLY A 464 33.49 -12.43 31.75
N ILE A 465 33.02 -13.64 32.09
CA ILE A 465 33.29 -14.30 33.38
C ILE A 465 34.79 -14.62 33.52
N GLU A 466 35.42 -15.16 32.48
CA GLU A 466 36.87 -15.41 32.46
C GLU A 466 37.66 -14.11 32.69
N LEU A 467 37.20 -13.01 32.10
CA LEU A 467 37.82 -11.71 32.25
C LEU A 467 37.59 -11.11 33.66
N LEU A 468 36.46 -11.38 34.30
CA LEU A 468 36.25 -11.04 35.71
C LEU A 468 37.20 -11.84 36.61
N ASN A 469 37.35 -13.14 36.38
CA ASN A 469 38.26 -14.01 37.14
C ASN A 469 39.71 -13.55 37.03
N SER A 470 40.19 -13.31 35.80
CA SER A 470 41.56 -12.83 35.56
C SER A 470 41.87 -11.48 36.21
N ARG A 471 40.84 -10.66 36.44
CA ARG A 471 40.95 -9.35 37.10
C ARG A 471 40.65 -9.38 38.59
N GLY A 472 40.39 -10.56 39.17
CA GLY A 472 40.04 -10.72 40.59
C GLY A 472 38.73 -10.03 40.96
N ILE A 473 37.80 -9.89 40.01
CA ILE A 473 36.48 -9.29 40.25
C ILE A 473 35.49 -10.39 40.58
N GLY A 474 35.03 -10.43 41.84
CA GLY A 474 34.02 -11.38 42.28
C GLY A 474 32.65 -11.12 41.64
N TYR A 475 31.92 -12.20 41.38
CA TYR A 475 30.53 -12.21 40.93
C TYR A 475 29.78 -13.31 41.68
N ASN A 476 28.47 -13.17 41.76
CA ASN A 476 27.58 -14.12 42.40
C ASN A 476 26.53 -14.56 41.40
N ILE A 477 26.38 -15.86 41.18
CA ILE A 477 25.23 -16.43 40.46
C ILE A 477 24.17 -16.76 41.51
N VAL A 478 23.01 -16.13 41.38
CA VAL A 478 21.89 -16.28 42.31
C VAL A 478 20.93 -17.37 41.85
N LYS A 479 20.73 -17.48 40.52
CA LYS A 479 19.84 -18.48 39.92
C LYS A 479 20.35 -18.87 38.54
N GLU A 480 20.16 -20.14 38.19
CA GLU A 480 20.34 -20.67 36.84
C GLU A 480 19.01 -21.25 36.37
N TYR A 481 18.56 -20.84 35.19
CA TYR A 481 17.36 -21.35 34.55
C TYR A 481 17.64 -22.72 33.89
N GLU A 482 16.60 -23.51 33.65
CA GLU A 482 16.72 -24.83 32.98
C GLU A 482 17.36 -24.75 31.59
N ASN A 483 17.22 -23.61 30.91
CA ASN A 483 17.85 -23.35 29.62
C ASN A 483 19.32 -22.89 29.71
N GLY A 484 19.90 -22.86 30.91
CA GLY A 484 21.29 -22.50 31.19
C GLY A 484 21.56 -20.99 31.36
N VAL A 485 20.56 -20.12 31.22
CA VAL A 485 20.75 -18.69 31.51
C VAL A 485 21.01 -18.50 33.00
N ARG A 486 22.04 -17.73 33.34
CA ARG A 486 22.45 -17.47 34.73
C ARG A 486 22.15 -16.02 35.09
N ILE A 487 21.59 -15.76 36.27
CA ILE A 487 21.33 -14.41 36.76
C ILE A 487 21.93 -14.22 38.15
N GLY A 488 22.33 -12.99 38.46
CA GLY A 488 23.02 -12.68 39.70
C GLY A 488 23.55 -11.25 39.74
N ASN A 489 24.71 -11.04 40.36
CA ASN A 489 25.25 -9.70 40.58
C ASN A 489 26.78 -9.67 40.61
N ILE A 490 27.32 -8.46 40.43
CA ILE A 490 28.76 -8.17 40.57
C ILE A 490 28.89 -7.07 41.62
N PRO A 491 29.29 -7.37 42.88
CA PRO A 491 29.29 -6.40 43.97
C PRO A 491 30.06 -5.10 43.69
N THR A 492 31.12 -5.20 42.89
CA THR A 492 31.96 -4.08 42.48
C THR A 492 31.53 -3.44 41.15
N HIS A 493 30.38 -3.79 40.57
CA HIS A 493 29.92 -3.23 39.29
C HIS A 493 29.79 -1.69 39.34
N LYS A 494 30.06 -0.98 38.24
CA LYS A 494 29.93 0.50 38.21
C LYS A 494 28.49 0.95 38.45
N MET A 495 27.52 0.34 37.77
CA MET A 495 26.09 0.60 37.96
C MET A 495 25.58 -0.01 39.27
N LYS A 496 24.92 0.81 40.11
CA LYS A 496 24.41 0.39 41.43
C LYS A 496 23.41 -0.77 41.34
N ALA A 497 22.51 -0.75 40.35
CA ALA A 497 21.48 -1.77 40.15
C ALA A 497 22.04 -3.19 39.88
N LYS A 498 23.29 -3.30 39.41
CA LYS A 498 23.94 -4.58 39.08
C LYS A 498 24.78 -5.15 40.25
N LYS A 499 24.84 -4.45 41.39
CA LYS A 499 25.70 -4.81 42.54
C LYS A 499 25.09 -5.86 43.47
N VAL A 500 23.77 -6.00 43.46
CA VAL A 500 23.01 -6.84 44.37
C VAL A 500 21.88 -7.52 43.61
N GLY A 501 21.32 -8.60 44.17
CA GLY A 501 20.20 -9.33 43.57
C GLY A 501 20.57 -10.03 42.25
N THR A 502 19.68 -9.92 41.26
CA THR A 502 19.76 -10.60 39.96
C THR A 502 20.04 -9.65 38.79
N GLY A 503 20.51 -8.43 39.07
CA GLY A 503 20.64 -7.38 38.06
C GLY A 503 21.57 -7.75 36.90
N GLN A 504 22.54 -8.66 37.04
CA GLN A 504 23.40 -9.11 35.93
C GLN A 504 22.95 -10.48 35.43
N ALA A 505 22.89 -10.64 34.11
CA ALA A 505 22.54 -11.91 33.47
C ALA A 505 23.68 -12.38 32.55
N TRP A 506 23.84 -13.69 32.41
CA TRP A 506 24.82 -14.34 31.55
C TRP A 506 24.16 -15.42 30.70
N PHE A 507 24.61 -15.52 29.45
CA PHE A 507 24.21 -16.57 28.53
C PHE A 507 24.63 -17.95 29.08
N PRO A 508 24.04 -19.03 28.55
CA PRO A 508 24.46 -20.39 28.88
C PRO A 508 25.98 -20.57 28.72
N LYS A 509 26.58 -21.30 29.64
CA LYS A 509 28.04 -21.50 29.69
C LYS A 509 28.63 -22.10 28.40
N ASN A 510 27.82 -22.88 27.68
CA ASN A 510 28.20 -23.52 26.42
C ASN A 510 28.03 -22.62 25.19
N TRP A 511 27.50 -21.41 25.31
CA TRP A 511 27.36 -20.49 24.17
C TRP A 511 28.69 -19.82 23.86
N SER A 512 29.13 -19.97 22.61
CA SER A 512 30.30 -19.27 22.09
C SER A 512 29.96 -17.82 21.71
N SER A 513 30.99 -16.99 21.48
CA SER A 513 30.80 -15.65 20.88
C SER A 513 30.00 -15.73 19.56
N LYS A 514 30.21 -16.80 18.78
CA LYS A 514 29.49 -17.03 17.53
C LYS A 514 28.00 -17.33 17.77
N ASP A 515 27.66 -18.11 18.80
CA ASP A 515 26.25 -18.37 19.14
C ASP A 515 25.51 -17.08 19.55
N ILE A 516 26.19 -16.19 20.30
CA ILE A 516 25.64 -14.89 20.71
C ILE A 516 25.42 -14.00 19.47
N GLU A 517 26.38 -13.98 18.54
CA GLU A 517 26.27 -13.25 17.28
C GLU A 517 25.10 -13.75 16.42
N ASP A 518 24.98 -15.07 16.25
CA ASP A 518 23.92 -15.68 15.46
C ASP A 518 22.54 -15.43 16.09
N ALA A 519 22.44 -15.51 17.41
CA ALA A 519 21.23 -15.17 18.15
C ALA A 519 20.83 -13.71 17.96
N ALA A 520 21.78 -12.78 18.04
CA ALA A 520 21.53 -11.36 17.84
C ALA A 520 21.12 -11.03 16.41
N ASN A 521 21.80 -11.61 15.41
CA ASN A 521 21.44 -11.51 14.00
C ASN A 521 20.02 -12.01 13.75
N TYR A 522 19.66 -13.15 14.34
CA TYR A 522 18.30 -13.70 14.28
C TYR A 522 17.28 -12.72 14.88
N VAL A 523 17.46 -12.30 16.14
CA VAL A 523 16.50 -11.42 16.85
C VAL A 523 16.35 -10.08 16.14
N ALA A 524 17.46 -9.44 15.76
CA ALA A 524 17.44 -8.12 15.10
C ALA A 524 16.67 -8.15 13.78
N ASN A 525 16.81 -9.23 13.01
CA ASN A 525 16.25 -9.34 11.66
C ASN A 525 14.93 -10.13 11.59
N LEU A 526 14.44 -10.68 12.71
CA LEU A 526 13.17 -11.39 12.80
C LEU A 526 11.99 -10.48 12.46
N LYS A 527 11.10 -10.89 11.56
CA LYS A 527 10.05 -10.00 11.02
C LYS A 527 8.64 -10.36 11.45
N ASN A 528 8.42 -11.61 11.82
CA ASN A 528 7.12 -12.06 12.28
C ASN A 528 6.83 -11.50 13.68
N LYS A 529 5.78 -10.66 13.78
CA LYS A 529 5.41 -9.95 15.01
C LYS A 529 4.95 -10.86 16.14
N SER A 530 4.53 -12.11 15.85
CA SER A 530 4.20 -13.08 16.90
C SER A 530 5.44 -13.61 17.63
N ASP A 531 6.62 -13.48 17.03
CA ASP A 531 7.82 -14.18 17.47
C ASP A 531 8.78 -13.28 18.26
N TYR A 532 8.42 -12.01 18.46
CA TYR A 532 9.21 -11.06 19.24
C TYR A 532 8.37 -10.06 20.04
N ILE A 533 8.97 -9.50 21.10
CA ILE A 533 8.44 -8.39 21.90
C ILE A 533 9.33 -7.16 21.71
N ILE A 534 8.75 -5.97 21.78
CA ILE A 534 9.48 -4.69 21.71
C ILE A 534 9.17 -3.81 22.91
N GLU A 535 10.21 -3.16 23.43
CA GLU A 535 10.13 -2.07 24.39
C GLU A 535 10.85 -0.83 23.86
N GLN A 536 10.28 0.35 24.10
CA GLN A 536 10.82 1.61 23.58
C GLN A 536 11.28 2.52 24.72
N LYS A 537 12.55 2.92 24.66
CA LYS A 537 13.10 3.92 25.57
C LYS A 537 12.88 5.32 25.00
N HIS A 538 12.31 6.19 25.80
CA HIS A 538 12.02 7.57 25.43
C HIS A 538 12.95 8.54 26.15
N ILE A 539 13.41 9.57 25.44
CA ILE A 539 14.13 10.74 25.98
C ILE A 539 13.45 11.97 25.38
N ASP A 540 13.03 12.91 26.21
CA ASP A 540 12.36 14.16 25.79
C ASP A 540 11.15 13.94 24.86
N GLY A 541 10.39 12.87 25.09
CA GLY A 541 9.22 12.53 24.27
C GLY A 541 9.53 11.82 22.94
N HIS A 542 10.79 11.61 22.61
CA HIS A 542 11.23 10.90 21.41
C HIS A 542 11.80 9.51 21.73
N VAL A 543 11.55 8.53 20.86
CA VAL A 543 12.12 7.18 20.99
C VAL A 543 13.64 7.27 20.73
N SER A 544 14.45 7.02 21.76
CA SER A 544 15.91 7.04 21.66
C SER A 544 16.49 5.67 21.30
N ALA A 545 15.88 4.61 21.83
CA ALA A 545 16.34 3.24 21.62
C ALA A 545 15.16 2.25 21.66
N ILE A 546 15.30 1.13 20.95
CA ILE A 546 14.33 0.05 20.88
C ILE A 546 15.00 -1.23 21.35
N PHE A 547 14.41 -1.84 22.39
CA PHE A 547 14.80 -3.16 22.86
C PHE A 547 13.89 -4.19 22.21
N LYS A 548 14.47 -5.23 21.61
CA LYS A 548 13.73 -6.29 20.95
C LYS A 548 14.14 -7.64 21.51
N TYR A 549 13.14 -8.45 21.82
CA TYR A 549 13.30 -9.74 22.50
C TYR A 549 12.71 -10.85 21.64
N ALA A 550 13.44 -11.95 21.42
CA ALA A 550 12.91 -13.13 20.77
C ALA A 550 13.53 -14.40 21.38
N ASN A 551 12.85 -15.54 21.20
CA ASN A 551 13.41 -16.83 21.58
C ASN A 551 14.37 -17.35 20.50
N TYR A 552 15.58 -17.74 20.91
CA TYR A 552 16.56 -18.39 20.06
C TYR A 552 17.17 -19.58 20.80
N LYS A 553 17.05 -20.78 20.23
CA LYS A 553 17.52 -22.06 20.83
C LYS A 553 17.07 -22.23 22.30
N GLY A 554 15.85 -21.82 22.64
CA GLY A 554 15.33 -21.96 24.01
C GLY A 554 15.76 -20.86 24.99
N VAL A 555 16.52 -19.85 24.54
CA VAL A 555 16.91 -18.67 25.35
C VAL A 555 16.18 -17.43 24.84
N THR A 556 15.62 -16.64 25.73
CA THR A 556 15.09 -15.30 25.39
C THR A 556 16.26 -14.33 25.29
N VAL A 557 16.51 -13.81 24.09
CA VAL A 557 17.63 -12.91 23.76
C VAL A 557 17.10 -11.52 23.45
N GLY A 558 17.70 -10.51 24.08
CA GLY A 558 17.44 -9.10 23.86
C GLY A 558 18.52 -8.42 23.02
N VAL A 559 18.11 -7.55 22.09
CA VAL A 559 19.00 -6.64 21.36
C VAL A 559 18.53 -5.19 21.54
N CYS A 560 19.48 -4.26 21.70
CA CYS A 560 19.20 -2.82 21.80
C CYS A 560 19.60 -2.13 20.50
N TYR A 561 18.65 -1.49 19.82
CA TYR A 561 18.86 -0.65 18.64
C TYR A 561 18.78 0.83 19.02
N GLU A 562 19.85 1.58 18.80
CA GLU A 562 19.87 3.03 19.05
C GLU A 562 19.54 3.79 17.76
N LEU A 563 18.44 4.56 17.75
CA LEU A 563 17.97 5.25 16.53
C LEU A 563 18.98 6.29 16.03
N ALA A 564 19.68 6.96 16.92
CA ALA A 564 20.66 7.99 16.55
C ALA A 564 21.89 7.42 15.83
N LYS A 565 22.28 6.18 16.14
CA LYS A 565 23.41 5.50 15.50
C LYS A 565 22.99 4.61 14.33
N GLY A 566 21.74 4.15 14.34
CA GLY A 566 21.22 3.26 13.29
C GLY A 566 21.77 1.84 13.35
N GLU A 567 22.22 1.38 14.52
CA GLU A 567 22.86 0.07 14.71
C GLU A 567 22.49 -0.58 16.05
N ILE A 568 22.78 -1.88 16.18
CA ILE A 568 22.64 -2.63 17.44
C ILE A 568 23.82 -2.28 18.35
N THR A 569 23.54 -1.81 19.57
CA THR A 569 24.55 -1.35 20.52
C THR A 569 24.75 -2.28 21.71
N THR A 570 23.82 -3.22 21.96
CA THR A 570 23.95 -4.19 23.06
C THR A 570 23.17 -5.46 22.73
N ILE A 571 23.70 -6.60 23.19
CA ILE A 571 23.09 -7.93 23.12
C ILE A 571 23.14 -8.53 24.52
N PHE A 572 22.05 -9.12 24.99
CA PHE A 572 21.99 -9.68 26.35
C PHE A 572 20.95 -10.80 26.45
N PRO A 573 21.10 -11.75 27.38
CA PRO A 573 20.02 -12.66 27.74
C PRO A 573 19.01 -11.92 28.61
N ASP A 574 17.72 -12.14 28.36
CA ASP A 574 16.66 -11.52 29.15
C ASP A 574 16.65 -12.10 30.58
N GLU A 575 16.75 -11.25 31.60
CA GLU A 575 16.88 -11.70 33.00
C GLU A 575 15.64 -12.46 33.50
N THR A 576 14.47 -12.14 32.95
CA THR A 576 13.19 -12.78 33.29
C THR A 576 12.82 -13.94 32.38
N GLN A 577 13.54 -14.14 31.27
CA GLN A 577 13.20 -15.15 30.26
C GLN A 577 11.71 -15.09 29.85
N ARG A 578 11.22 -13.88 29.58
CA ARG A 578 9.77 -13.56 29.46
C ARG A 578 9.02 -14.31 28.37
N MET A 579 9.72 -14.76 27.32
CA MET A 579 9.10 -15.43 26.17
C MET A 579 8.83 -16.92 26.40
N ILE A 580 9.39 -17.49 27.47
CA ILE A 580 9.36 -18.94 27.74
C ILE A 580 8.84 -19.26 29.14
N GLY A 581 8.08 -18.33 29.74
CA GLY A 581 7.41 -18.56 31.01
C GLY A 581 8.30 -18.44 32.25
N GLY A 582 9.40 -17.68 32.20
CA GLY A 582 10.13 -17.32 33.41
C GLY A 582 9.25 -16.49 34.35
N ASN A 583 9.12 -16.91 35.60
CA ASN A 583 8.20 -16.33 36.59
C ASN A 583 8.44 -14.81 36.75
N ASN A 584 7.39 -14.01 36.51
CA ASN A 584 7.34 -12.58 36.80
C ASN A 584 7.08 -12.25 38.30
N ASN A 585 7.22 -13.22 39.19
CA ASN A 585 7.04 -13.04 40.63
C ASN A 585 8.23 -13.66 41.36
N ASP A 586 9.19 -12.83 41.75
CA ASP A 586 9.99 -12.93 42.98
C ASP A 586 10.48 -11.54 43.37
#